data_AF-X6NSL2-F1
#
_entry.id   AF-X6NSL2-F1
#
_cell.length_a   1.000
_cell.length_b   1.000
_cell.length_c   1.000
_cell.angle_alpha   90.00
_cell.angle_beta   90.00
_cell.angle_gamma   90.00
#
_symmetry.space_group_name_H-M   'P 1'
#
loop_
_entity.id
_entity.type
_entity.pdbx_description
1 polymer ?
#
loop_
_entity_poly.entity_id
_entity_poly.type
_entity_poly.pdbx_seq_one_letter_code
_entity_poly.pdbx_strand_id
1 'polypeptide(L)'
;MIAHQATFQAGGNLFIGGNNMSQTLNIRGTILNILGTDEMLMQMLLYLETRMKYLRPDSNFAIGSVIFGNKKLNGDHKQDVVAQSATSITYAVYAFVALCCITAVLAKIHEAYMGTDTLRSAGLVFFGLYAWDFYSDAVFIVRLAQVGAWYLFLVGMAFLVIPYVLNLKHLLAFQKQWMADPAMSERLTSWLINYSRFLISTTMISGSVFAAIELFNTNLFGLEVMSMGLPERQLKKSAVERLYSNILFENLPQILIQFFYSYFYSNAFDGGKIDRVVIYAFASSIVSIVIALIDLWTSLELIQSMKEDNIFFGKGATSGENPLTNKTFFFFIEDEEIVEKKHMLRQKHWGLREALGESLEVHPRTIELTQLVPSTEGLKVGFTVFTNFKTKNELTLALLDSFVSGAFCKNVMNNIQKVVLIGGGGKKKERIESHNAYVYKNDYQICGLFCVLNCDEIKVWCILTEQSIMTLTQAE
;
A
#
# COMPACT_ATOMS: atom_id res chain seq x y z
N MET A 1 49.13 23.53 0.86
CA MET A 1 50.40 23.26 0.15
C MET A 1 51.53 23.77 1.03
N ILE A 2 52.09 22.91 1.88
CA ILE A 2 53.29 23.21 2.68
C ILE A 2 54.39 22.36 2.05
N ALA A 3 55.37 23.00 1.42
CA ALA A 3 56.52 22.32 0.83
C ALA A 3 57.59 22.18 1.91
N HIS A 4 57.88 20.94 2.33
CA HIS A 4 59.08 20.64 3.12
C HIS A 4 60.17 20.13 2.18
N GLN A 5 61.34 20.79 2.19
CA GLN A 5 62.55 20.31 1.55
C GLN A 5 63.25 19.31 2.47
N ALA A 6 63.60 18.14 1.92
CA ALA A 6 64.47 17.17 2.58
C ALA A 6 65.76 17.02 1.77
N THR A 7 66.89 17.04 2.46
CA THR A 7 68.23 16.85 1.86
C THR A 7 68.86 15.56 2.40
N PHE A 8 69.31 14.69 1.50
CA PHE A 8 70.06 13.48 1.82
C PHE A 8 71.57 13.76 1.79
N GLN A 9 72.31 13.24 2.78
CA GLN A 9 73.77 13.12 2.71
C GLN A 9 74.19 11.65 2.78
N ALA A 10 75.33 11.35 2.16
CA ALA A 10 75.90 10.01 2.06
C ALA A 10 76.23 9.45 3.46
N GLY A 11 75.30 8.66 3.99
CA GLY A 11 75.38 8.06 5.31
C GLY A 11 74.06 7.49 5.85
N GLY A 12 73.08 7.18 4.99
CA GLY A 12 71.87 6.44 5.36
C GLY A 12 70.87 7.13 6.30
N ASN A 13 71.10 8.39 6.70
CA ASN A 13 70.22 9.11 7.62
C ASN A 13 69.48 10.25 6.91
N LEU A 14 68.15 10.26 7.06
CA LEU A 14 67.26 11.34 6.59
C LEU A 14 67.16 12.42 7.67
N PHE A 15 67.55 13.66 7.32
CA PHE A 15 67.36 14.83 8.17
C PHE A 15 66.18 15.67 7.68
N ILE A 16 65.18 15.88 8.53
CA ILE A 16 64.10 16.85 8.29
C ILE A 16 64.45 18.10 9.09
N GLY A 17 64.82 19.18 8.37
CA GLY A 17 65.17 20.46 8.98
C GLY A 17 63.92 21.20 9.46
N GLY A 18 63.62 21.05 10.75
CA GLY A 18 62.79 21.98 11.53
C GLY A 18 63.62 22.50 12.70
N ASN A 19 63.61 23.81 12.94
CA ASN A 19 64.39 24.42 14.01
C ASN A 19 64.08 23.74 15.36
N ASN A 20 65.12 23.14 15.95
CA ASN A 20 65.21 22.56 17.30
C ASN A 20 64.49 21.22 17.56
N MET A 21 64.96 20.13 16.94
CA MET A 21 65.18 18.79 17.55
C MET A 21 65.52 17.77 16.46
N SER A 22 66.69 17.13 16.53
CA SER A 22 67.01 16.01 15.63
C SER A 22 66.49 14.69 16.20
N GLN A 23 65.49 14.09 15.56
CA GLN A 23 65.12 12.69 15.79
C GLN A 23 65.50 11.85 14.57
N THR A 24 66.26 10.78 14.79
CA THR A 24 66.64 9.79 13.78
C THR A 24 65.47 8.83 13.59
N LEU A 25 64.74 8.95 12.47
CA LEU A 25 63.57 8.11 12.20
C LEU A 25 63.96 6.81 11.47
N ASN A 26 63.55 5.66 12.01
CA ASN A 26 63.65 4.36 11.33
C ASN A 26 62.60 4.30 10.19
N ILE A 27 63.04 4.68 8.98
CA ILE A 27 62.22 4.88 7.77
C ILE A 27 61.33 3.67 7.47
N ARG A 28 61.83 2.44 7.68
CA ARG A 28 61.08 1.22 7.39
C ARG A 28 59.88 1.05 8.32
N GLY A 29 60.06 1.34 9.61
CA GLY A 29 58.99 1.25 10.61
C GLY A 29 57.93 2.34 10.47
N THR A 30 58.35 3.57 10.15
CA THR A 30 57.41 4.70 10.02
C THR A 30 56.57 4.61 8.75
N ILE A 31 57.15 4.18 7.62
CA ILE A 31 56.40 4.05 6.37
C ILE A 31 55.39 2.90 6.45
N LEU A 32 55.75 1.77 7.08
CA LEU A 32 54.83 0.64 7.30
C LEU A 32 53.68 1.01 8.26
N ASN A 33 53.93 1.83 9.29
CA ASN A 33 52.89 2.26 10.23
C ASN A 33 51.91 3.29 9.65
N ILE A 34 52.29 4.07 8.64
CA ILE A 34 51.42 5.13 8.08
C ILE A 34 50.55 4.62 6.93
N LEU A 35 51.00 3.63 6.15
CA LEU A 35 50.40 3.32 4.84
C LEU A 35 49.77 1.93 4.69
N GLY A 36 49.85 1.06 5.69
CA GLY A 36 49.23 -0.27 5.65
C GLY A 36 49.93 -1.26 4.71
N THR A 37 49.60 -2.54 4.86
CA THR A 37 50.27 -3.70 4.23
C THR A 37 49.81 -3.95 2.79
N ASP A 38 49.90 -2.95 1.92
CA ASP A 38 49.52 -3.14 0.51
C ASP A 38 50.67 -3.78 -0.29
N GLU A 39 50.43 -4.96 -0.85
CA GLU A 39 51.42 -5.84 -1.46
C GLU A 39 52.11 -5.18 -2.68
N MET A 40 51.37 -4.33 -3.39
CA MET A 40 51.86 -3.56 -4.53
C MET A 40 52.88 -2.48 -4.12
N LEU A 41 52.72 -1.93 -2.92
CA LEU A 41 53.60 -0.88 -2.38
C LEU A 41 54.90 -1.49 -1.84
N MET A 42 54.83 -2.71 -1.30
CA MET A 42 56.01 -3.51 -0.98
C MET A 42 56.84 -3.84 -2.23
N GLN A 43 56.21 -4.21 -3.35
CA GLN A 43 56.93 -4.42 -4.61
C GLN A 43 57.58 -3.14 -5.15
N MET A 44 56.91 -1.99 -5.00
CA MET A 44 57.45 -0.70 -5.43
C MET A 44 58.62 -0.24 -4.55
N LEU A 45 58.55 -0.47 -3.23
CA LEU A 45 59.64 -0.23 -2.29
C LEU A 45 60.84 -1.14 -2.61
N LEU A 46 60.61 -2.42 -2.87
CA LEU A 46 61.67 -3.35 -3.26
C LEU A 46 62.34 -2.94 -4.58
N TYR A 47 61.54 -2.45 -5.54
CA TYR A 47 62.05 -1.94 -6.82
C TYR A 47 62.93 -0.70 -6.63
N LEU A 48 62.49 0.26 -5.80
CA LEU A 48 63.25 1.46 -5.48
C LEU A 48 64.54 1.14 -4.73
N GLU A 49 64.48 0.25 -3.75
CA GLU A 49 65.65 -0.22 -2.98
C GLU A 49 66.66 -0.93 -3.89
N THR A 50 66.18 -1.76 -4.83
CA THR A 50 67.03 -2.43 -5.82
C THR A 50 67.68 -1.43 -6.78
N ARG A 51 66.95 -0.41 -7.23
CA ARG A 51 67.47 0.66 -8.11
C ARG A 51 68.49 1.55 -7.40
N MET A 52 68.29 1.85 -6.12
CA MET A 52 69.24 2.68 -5.35
C MET A 52 70.58 1.98 -5.12
N LYS A 53 70.59 0.65 -5.05
CA LYS A 53 71.81 -0.16 -4.88
C LYS A 53 72.81 -0.07 -6.06
N TYR A 54 72.36 0.39 -7.23
CA TYR A 54 73.19 0.56 -8.43
C TYR A 54 73.68 1.99 -8.66
N LEU A 55 73.33 2.95 -7.79
CA LEU A 55 73.82 4.32 -7.90
C LEU A 55 75.18 4.44 -7.19
N ARG A 56 76.19 4.97 -7.91
CA ARG A 56 77.55 5.14 -7.38
C ARG A 56 77.57 6.13 -6.20
N PRO A 57 78.48 5.97 -5.22
CA PRO A 57 78.48 6.76 -3.98
C PRO A 57 78.79 8.26 -4.14
N ASP A 58 79.34 8.69 -5.29
CA ASP A 58 79.98 10.01 -5.41
C ASP A 58 79.16 11.07 -6.15
N SER A 59 77.91 10.78 -6.51
CA SER A 59 77.02 11.79 -7.09
C SER A 59 75.99 12.24 -6.05
N ASN A 60 76.01 13.52 -5.70
CA ASN A 60 74.96 14.19 -4.90
C ASN A 60 73.61 14.08 -5.62
N PHE A 61 72.94 12.94 -5.46
CA PHE A 61 71.62 12.69 -6.02
C PHE A 61 70.57 13.10 -4.99
N ALA A 62 70.09 14.33 -5.10
CA ALA A 62 68.94 14.81 -4.34
C ALA A 62 67.66 14.41 -5.08
N ILE A 63 66.86 13.53 -4.48
CA ILE A 63 65.48 13.28 -4.94
C ILE A 63 64.66 14.51 -4.52
N GLY A 64 64.55 15.49 -5.41
CA GLY A 64 63.96 16.81 -5.10
C GLY A 64 62.48 16.77 -4.67
N SER A 65 61.73 15.75 -5.07
CA SER A 65 60.41 15.41 -4.54
C SER A 65 59.89 14.17 -5.25
N VAL A 66 59.43 13.15 -4.52
CA VAL A 66 58.57 12.12 -5.09
C VAL A 66 57.15 12.66 -5.08
N ILE A 67 56.71 13.24 -6.20
CA ILE A 67 55.31 13.60 -6.38
C ILE A 67 54.59 12.30 -6.71
N PHE A 68 53.90 11.73 -5.73
CA PHE A 68 52.85 10.75 -6.01
C PHE A 68 51.77 11.53 -6.76
N GLY A 69 51.82 11.46 -8.08
CA GLY A 69 50.69 11.87 -8.89
C GLY A 69 49.51 11.05 -8.43
N ASN A 70 48.59 11.66 -7.68
CA ASN A 70 47.23 11.18 -7.53
C ASN A 70 46.60 11.21 -8.95
N LYS A 71 47.01 10.28 -9.82
CA LYS A 71 46.06 9.71 -10.74
C LYS A 71 45.09 8.98 -9.83
N LYS A 72 44.08 9.71 -9.34
CA LYS A 72 42.79 9.13 -8.99
C LYS A 72 42.48 8.22 -10.15
N LEU A 73 42.66 6.92 -9.92
CA LEU A 73 42.22 5.89 -10.85
C LEU A 73 40.79 6.27 -11.24
N ASN A 74 40.43 6.09 -12.51
CA ASN A 74 39.10 6.39 -13.08
C ASN A 74 37.90 5.70 -12.35
N GLY A 75 38.10 5.14 -11.15
CA GLY A 75 37.07 4.68 -10.21
C GLY A 75 36.25 5.81 -9.57
N ASP A 76 36.83 7.00 -9.36
CA ASP A 76 36.09 8.15 -8.78
C ASP A 76 34.89 8.56 -9.64
N HIS A 77 35.07 8.57 -10.97
CA HIS A 77 34.00 8.98 -11.87
C HIS A 77 32.83 7.99 -11.90
N LYS A 78 33.09 6.69 -11.66
CA LYS A 78 32.01 5.69 -11.53
C LYS A 78 31.28 5.81 -10.20
N GLN A 79 31.99 6.04 -9.09
CA GLN A 79 31.34 6.23 -7.79
C GLN A 79 30.49 7.51 -7.75
N ASP A 80 30.93 8.59 -8.39
CA ASP A 80 30.17 9.84 -8.49
C ASP A 80 28.85 9.68 -9.24
N VAL A 81 28.84 8.95 -10.37
CA VAL A 81 27.62 8.71 -11.16
C VAL A 81 26.58 7.90 -10.38
N VAL A 82 27.01 6.88 -9.64
CA VAL A 82 26.06 6.06 -8.87
C VAL A 82 25.55 6.83 -7.64
N ALA A 83 26.38 7.62 -6.96
CA ALA A 83 25.95 8.48 -5.86
C ALA A 83 24.93 9.54 -6.33
N GLN A 84 25.18 10.15 -7.49
CA GLN A 84 24.25 11.09 -8.10
C GLN A 84 22.92 10.40 -8.45
N SER A 85 22.96 9.17 -8.98
CA SER A 85 21.76 8.39 -9.31
C SER A 85 20.89 8.08 -8.08
N ALA A 86 21.52 7.70 -6.95
CA ALA A 86 20.80 7.44 -5.70
C ALA A 86 20.08 8.69 -5.20
N THR A 87 20.74 9.85 -5.32
CA THR A 87 20.16 11.13 -4.91
C THR A 87 18.96 11.52 -5.79
N SER A 88 19.07 11.32 -7.10
CA SER A 88 17.97 11.56 -8.04
C SER A 88 16.78 10.64 -7.79
N ILE A 89 17.01 9.36 -7.47
CA ILE A 89 15.95 8.41 -7.12
C ILE A 89 15.22 8.88 -5.87
N THR A 90 15.95 9.30 -4.83
CA THR A 90 15.35 9.81 -3.59
C THR A 90 14.43 11.01 -3.85
N TYR A 91 14.86 11.98 -4.66
CA TYR A 91 14.01 13.12 -5.01
C TYR A 91 12.77 12.71 -5.82
N ALA A 92 12.91 11.75 -6.74
CA ALA A 92 11.78 11.22 -7.49
C ALA A 92 10.75 10.56 -6.56
N VAL A 93 11.21 9.80 -5.56
CA VAL A 93 10.34 9.18 -4.55
C VAL A 93 9.63 10.24 -3.70
N TYR A 94 10.32 11.29 -3.26
CA TYR A 94 9.68 12.38 -2.50
C TYR A 94 8.64 13.13 -3.33
N ALA A 95 8.93 13.40 -4.60
CA ALA A 95 7.97 14.01 -5.51
C ALA A 95 6.73 13.11 -5.70
N PHE A 96 6.93 11.80 -5.80
CA PHE A 96 5.86 10.82 -5.90
C PHE A 96 4.99 10.76 -4.64
N VAL A 97 5.58 10.68 -3.45
CA VAL A 97 4.84 10.69 -2.17
C VAL A 97 4.06 12.00 -2.02
N ALA A 98 4.69 13.14 -2.33
CA ALA A 98 4.03 14.44 -2.30
C ALA A 98 2.83 14.49 -3.27
N LEU A 99 2.96 13.92 -4.47
CA LEU A 99 1.87 13.81 -5.43
C LEU A 99 0.72 12.95 -4.89
N CYS A 100 1.02 11.82 -4.24
CA CYS A 100 0.00 10.99 -3.58
C CYS A 100 -0.74 11.77 -2.49
N CYS A 101 -0.02 12.50 -1.62
CA CYS A 101 -0.62 13.32 -0.57
C CYS A 101 -1.48 14.46 -1.13
N ILE A 102 -0.99 15.20 -2.12
CA ILE A 102 -1.76 16.26 -2.79
C ILE A 102 -3.03 15.68 -3.41
N THR A 103 -2.93 14.55 -4.10
CA THR A 103 -4.08 13.89 -4.72
C THR A 103 -5.09 13.44 -3.65
N ALA A 104 -4.63 12.94 -2.50
CA ALA A 104 -5.50 12.57 -1.37
C ALA A 104 -6.24 13.79 -0.78
N VAL A 105 -5.59 14.95 -0.70
CA VAL A 105 -6.22 16.21 -0.26
C VAL A 105 -7.26 16.67 -1.28
N LEU A 106 -6.93 16.67 -2.56
CA LEU A 106 -7.88 17.00 -3.64
C LEU A 106 -9.08 16.04 -3.65
N ALA A 107 -8.84 14.76 -3.37
CA ALA A 107 -9.88 13.76 -3.21
C ALA A 107 -10.84 14.14 -2.06
N LYS A 108 -10.32 14.52 -0.88
CA LYS A 108 -11.16 14.98 0.24
C LYS A 108 -11.95 16.24 -0.06
N ILE A 109 -11.37 17.19 -0.81
CA ILE A 109 -12.10 18.38 -1.26
C ILE A 109 -13.25 17.99 -2.19
N HIS A 110 -13.00 17.07 -3.13
CA HIS A 110 -14.02 16.53 -4.03
C HIS A 110 -15.13 15.79 -3.26
N GLU A 111 -14.77 15.01 -2.24
CA GLU A 111 -15.72 14.33 -1.33
C GLU A 111 -16.68 15.32 -0.68
N ALA A 112 -16.14 16.40 -0.12
CA ALA A 112 -16.92 17.45 0.53
C ALA A 112 -17.85 18.18 -0.45
N TYR A 113 -17.43 18.38 -1.70
CA TYR A 113 -18.23 19.06 -2.72
C TYR A 113 -19.35 18.17 -3.30
N MET A 114 -19.07 16.90 -3.58
CA MET A 114 -20.02 15.97 -4.20
C MET A 114 -20.88 15.20 -3.17
N GLY A 115 -20.50 15.22 -1.89
CA GLY A 115 -21.16 14.49 -0.82
C GLY A 115 -21.04 12.97 -0.96
N THR A 116 -19.91 12.49 -1.48
CA THR A 116 -19.65 11.06 -1.68
C THR A 116 -19.21 10.42 -0.36
N ASP A 117 -19.66 9.22 -0.05
CA ASP A 117 -19.30 8.51 1.19
C ASP A 117 -18.35 7.32 0.98
N THR A 118 -18.17 6.90 -0.27
CA THR A 118 -17.33 5.73 -0.61
C THR A 118 -15.84 6.03 -0.76
N LEU A 119 -15.44 7.31 -0.65
CA LEU A 119 -14.08 7.74 -0.95
C LEU A 119 -13.13 7.44 0.22
N ARG A 120 -12.09 6.64 -0.04
CA ARG A 120 -11.08 6.25 0.97
C ARG A 120 -9.72 6.88 0.64
N SER A 121 -9.60 8.20 0.78
CA SER A 121 -8.38 8.93 0.37
C SER A 121 -7.11 8.50 1.11
N ALA A 122 -7.22 7.92 2.32
CA ALA A 122 -6.09 7.39 3.08
C ALA A 122 -5.30 6.32 2.30
N GLY A 123 -5.98 5.53 1.46
CA GLY A 123 -5.33 4.50 0.64
C GLY A 123 -4.28 5.06 -0.34
N LEU A 124 -4.44 6.31 -0.82
CA LEU A 124 -3.41 6.97 -1.63
C LEU A 124 -2.17 7.31 -0.82
N VAL A 125 -2.36 7.80 0.40
CA VAL A 125 -1.24 8.16 1.30
C VAL A 125 -0.48 6.90 1.69
N PHE A 126 -1.20 5.84 2.07
CA PHE A 126 -0.58 4.55 2.37
C PHE A 126 0.16 3.99 1.17
N PHE A 127 -0.41 4.05 -0.03
CA PHE A 127 0.29 3.62 -1.24
C PHE A 127 1.61 4.37 -1.46
N GLY A 128 1.61 5.70 -1.30
CA GLY A 128 2.82 6.51 -1.40
C GLY A 128 3.88 6.12 -0.36
N LEU A 129 3.46 5.92 0.90
CA LEU A 129 4.35 5.56 2.00
C LEU A 129 4.96 4.16 1.84
N TYR A 130 4.17 3.18 1.35
CA TYR A 130 4.70 1.85 1.04
C TYR A 130 5.67 1.84 -0.13
N ALA A 131 5.36 2.60 -1.19
CA ALA A 131 6.30 2.77 -2.28
C ALA A 131 7.60 3.39 -1.78
N TRP A 132 7.52 4.43 -0.93
CA TRP A 132 8.70 5.04 -0.34
C TRP A 132 9.55 4.02 0.41
N ASP A 133 8.95 3.23 1.31
CA ASP A 133 9.64 2.19 2.09
C ASP A 133 10.44 1.23 1.20
N PHE A 134 9.79 0.68 0.17
CA PHE A 134 10.42 -0.21 -0.80
C PHE A 134 11.61 0.44 -1.54
N TYR A 135 11.45 1.69 -2.00
CA TYR A 135 12.52 2.38 -2.72
C TYR A 135 13.68 2.75 -1.81
N SER A 136 13.43 3.18 -0.57
CA SER A 136 14.50 3.50 0.37
C SER A 136 15.33 2.27 0.73
N ASP A 137 14.71 1.10 0.89
CA ASP A 137 15.43 -0.15 1.12
C ASP A 137 16.26 -0.56 -0.10
N ALA A 138 15.70 -0.43 -1.32
CA ALA A 138 16.45 -0.69 -2.55
C ALA A 138 17.68 0.22 -2.68
N VAL A 139 17.55 1.52 -2.40
CA VAL A 139 18.66 2.48 -2.44
C VAL A 139 19.69 2.16 -1.35
N PHE A 140 19.26 1.78 -0.14
CA PHE A 140 20.16 1.35 0.93
C PHE A 140 20.96 0.11 0.54
N ILE A 141 20.33 -0.88 -0.09
CA ILE A 141 21.04 -2.09 -0.54
C ILE A 141 22.07 -1.75 -1.64
N VAL A 142 21.71 -0.89 -2.59
CA VAL A 142 22.68 -0.39 -3.59
C VAL A 142 23.86 0.31 -2.90
N ARG A 143 23.61 1.03 -1.80
CA ARG A 143 24.66 1.67 -1.02
C ARG A 143 25.59 0.66 -0.33
N LEU A 144 25.06 -0.44 0.22
CA LEU A 144 25.88 -1.52 0.78
C LEU A 144 26.85 -2.10 -0.26
N ALA A 145 26.40 -2.25 -1.50
CA ALA A 145 27.26 -2.68 -2.60
C ALA A 145 28.38 -1.68 -2.91
N GLN A 146 28.06 -0.38 -2.97
CA GLN A 146 29.05 0.66 -3.28
C GLN A 146 30.19 0.74 -2.26
N VAL A 147 29.86 0.51 -0.99
CA VAL A 147 30.81 0.57 0.13
C VAL A 147 31.58 -0.76 0.26
N GLY A 148 31.23 -1.79 -0.50
CA GLY A 148 31.91 -3.09 -0.49
C GLY A 148 31.47 -4.00 0.66
N ALA A 149 30.35 -3.70 1.32
CA ALA A 149 29.77 -4.52 2.39
C ALA A 149 29.01 -5.73 1.80
N TRP A 150 29.70 -6.61 1.06
CA TRP A 150 29.08 -7.64 0.23
C TRP A 150 28.21 -8.64 0.99
N TYR A 151 28.58 -9.00 2.22
CA TYR A 151 27.76 -9.89 3.05
C TYR A 151 26.42 -9.25 3.42
N LEU A 152 26.43 -7.99 3.86
CA LEU A 152 25.20 -7.25 4.18
C LEU A 152 24.38 -6.98 2.92
N PHE A 153 25.04 -6.71 1.78
CA PHE A 153 24.37 -6.57 0.49
C PHE A 153 23.61 -7.84 0.09
N LEU A 154 24.24 -9.02 0.16
CA LEU A 154 23.59 -10.28 -0.22
C LEU A 154 22.38 -10.59 0.69
N VAL A 155 22.53 -10.37 1.99
CA VAL A 155 21.46 -10.58 2.96
C VAL A 155 20.33 -9.56 2.75
N GLY A 156 20.66 -8.28 2.56
CA GLY A 156 19.69 -7.22 2.27
C GLY A 156 18.94 -7.46 0.95
N MET A 157 19.63 -7.90 -0.09
CA MET A 157 18.99 -8.30 -1.36
C MET A 157 18.00 -9.45 -1.17
N ALA A 158 18.32 -10.44 -0.34
CA ALA A 158 17.40 -11.54 -0.05
C ALA A 158 16.13 -11.03 0.65
N PHE A 159 16.27 -10.15 1.64
CA PHE A 159 15.13 -9.54 2.34
C PHE A 159 14.36 -8.51 1.52
N LEU A 160 14.87 -8.03 0.38
CA LEU A 160 14.09 -7.23 -0.57
C LEU A 160 13.37 -8.12 -1.60
N VAL A 161 14.10 -9.05 -2.24
CA VAL A 161 13.58 -9.83 -3.37
C VAL A 161 12.60 -10.91 -2.92
N ILE A 162 12.83 -11.56 -1.78
CA ILE A 162 11.95 -12.63 -1.31
C ILE A 162 10.55 -12.07 -0.99
N PRO A 163 10.39 -11.03 -0.14
CA PRO A 163 9.07 -10.43 0.12
C PRO A 163 8.42 -9.88 -1.15
N TYR A 164 9.19 -9.26 -2.05
CA TYR A 164 8.67 -8.78 -3.34
C TYR A 164 8.01 -9.90 -4.17
N VAL A 165 8.69 -11.05 -4.31
CA VAL A 165 8.13 -12.21 -5.02
C VAL A 165 6.95 -12.83 -4.28
N LEU A 166 6.99 -12.87 -2.94
CA LEU A 166 5.87 -13.35 -2.12
C LEU A 166 4.64 -12.44 -2.29
N ASN A 167 4.80 -11.12 -2.36
CA ASN A 167 3.70 -10.18 -2.59
C ASN A 167 3.02 -10.42 -3.95
N LEU A 168 3.79 -10.74 -5.00
CA LEU A 168 3.21 -11.13 -6.30
C LEU A 168 2.48 -12.48 -6.23
N LYS A 169 3.01 -13.46 -5.47
CA LYS A 169 2.31 -14.74 -5.25
C LYS A 169 1.02 -14.56 -4.45
N HIS A 170 1.04 -13.72 -3.41
CA HIS A 170 -0.14 -13.39 -2.62
C HIS A 170 -1.20 -12.71 -3.47
N LEU A 171 -0.82 -11.81 -4.38
CA LEU A 171 -1.77 -11.21 -5.33
C LEU A 171 -2.53 -12.27 -6.14
N LEU A 172 -1.83 -13.27 -6.68
CA LEU A 172 -2.45 -14.35 -7.44
C LEU A 172 -3.33 -15.25 -6.55
N ALA A 173 -2.92 -15.50 -5.31
CA ALA A 173 -3.72 -16.26 -4.34
C ALA A 173 -5.01 -15.51 -3.96
N PHE A 174 -4.91 -14.20 -3.72
CA PHE A 174 -6.06 -13.35 -3.43
C PHE A 174 -7.04 -13.27 -4.59
N GLN A 175 -6.56 -13.12 -5.83
CA GLN A 175 -7.43 -13.16 -7.01
C GLN A 175 -8.25 -14.45 -7.06
N LYS A 176 -7.62 -15.61 -6.82
CA LYS A 176 -8.33 -16.89 -6.77
C LYS A 176 -9.36 -16.92 -5.64
N GLN A 177 -8.99 -16.46 -4.44
CA GLN A 177 -9.89 -16.42 -3.29
C GLN A 177 -11.11 -15.52 -3.55
N TRP A 178 -10.90 -14.34 -4.14
CA TRP A 178 -11.98 -13.40 -4.39
C TRP A 178 -12.89 -13.86 -5.54
N MET A 179 -12.36 -14.51 -6.57
CA MET A 179 -13.18 -15.11 -7.63
C MET A 179 -14.01 -16.30 -7.13
N ALA A 180 -13.58 -16.97 -6.06
CA ALA A 180 -14.33 -18.05 -5.44
C ALA A 180 -15.52 -17.57 -4.57
N ASP A 181 -15.55 -16.30 -4.17
CA ASP A 181 -16.64 -15.73 -3.36
C ASP A 181 -17.82 -15.32 -4.27
N PRO A 182 -18.97 -16.02 -4.21
CA PRO A 182 -20.12 -15.75 -5.10
C PRO A 182 -20.68 -14.34 -4.94
N ALA A 183 -20.46 -13.70 -3.78
CA ALA A 183 -21.00 -12.37 -3.50
C ALA A 183 -20.39 -11.28 -4.42
N MET A 184 -19.16 -11.52 -4.89
CA MET A 184 -18.30 -10.51 -5.51
C MET A 184 -17.65 -10.98 -6.81
N SER A 185 -17.67 -12.29 -7.10
CA SER A 185 -16.98 -12.91 -8.22
C SER A 185 -17.30 -12.25 -9.57
N GLU A 186 -18.57 -11.97 -9.85
CA GLU A 186 -19.03 -11.39 -11.12
C GLU A 186 -18.41 -10.01 -11.38
N ARG A 187 -18.60 -9.08 -10.45
CA ARG A 187 -18.08 -7.71 -10.57
C ARG A 187 -16.56 -7.69 -10.59
N LEU A 188 -15.94 -8.45 -9.68
CA LEU A 188 -14.49 -8.46 -9.59
C LEU A 188 -13.84 -9.08 -10.82
N THR A 189 -14.43 -10.15 -11.37
CA THR A 189 -13.94 -10.77 -12.62
C THR A 189 -14.00 -9.76 -13.76
N SER A 190 -15.11 -9.04 -13.91
CA SER A 190 -15.24 -7.96 -14.89
C SER A 190 -14.18 -6.86 -14.70
N TRP A 191 -13.93 -6.44 -13.45
CA TRP A 191 -12.89 -5.45 -13.17
C TRP A 191 -11.47 -5.98 -13.48
N LEU A 192 -11.15 -7.22 -13.08
CA LEU A 192 -9.85 -7.85 -13.31
C LEU A 192 -9.55 -8.03 -14.80
N ILE A 193 -10.55 -8.39 -15.62
CA ILE A 193 -10.39 -8.50 -17.07
C ILE A 193 -9.91 -7.16 -17.66
N ASN A 194 -10.49 -6.05 -17.20
CA ASN A 194 -10.22 -4.73 -17.75
C ASN A 194 -8.95 -4.07 -17.15
N TYR A 195 -8.69 -4.28 -15.86
CA TYR A 195 -7.73 -3.47 -15.08
C TYR A 195 -6.65 -4.26 -14.33
N SER A 196 -6.58 -5.60 -14.47
CA SER A 196 -5.55 -6.41 -13.80
C SER A 196 -4.11 -5.95 -14.08
N ARG A 197 -3.84 -5.42 -15.27
CA ARG A 197 -2.51 -4.88 -15.62
C ARG A 197 -2.10 -3.73 -14.72
N PHE A 198 -3.05 -2.84 -14.38
CA PHE A 198 -2.79 -1.75 -13.44
C PHE A 198 -2.55 -2.29 -12.04
N LEU A 199 -3.34 -3.27 -11.59
CA LEU A 199 -3.15 -3.92 -10.28
C LEU A 199 -1.75 -4.52 -10.14
N ILE A 200 -1.31 -5.28 -11.13
CA ILE A 200 0.02 -5.93 -11.14
C ILE A 200 1.12 -4.87 -11.21
N SER A 201 0.99 -3.87 -12.09
CA SER A 201 2.01 -2.82 -12.25
C SER A 201 2.18 -2.00 -10.98
N THR A 202 1.07 -1.59 -10.36
CA THR A 202 1.08 -0.85 -9.10
C THR A 202 1.67 -1.69 -7.97
N THR A 203 1.36 -2.99 -7.90
CA THR A 203 1.98 -3.92 -6.93
C THR A 203 3.50 -4.00 -7.13
N MET A 204 3.96 -4.04 -8.38
CA MET A 204 5.39 -4.06 -8.69
C MET A 204 6.08 -2.74 -8.36
N ILE A 205 5.39 -1.60 -8.52
CA ILE A 205 5.94 -0.26 -8.25
C ILE A 205 6.05 0.01 -6.75
N SER A 206 5.05 -0.41 -5.96
CA SER A 206 5.08 -0.24 -4.50
C SER A 206 5.83 -1.33 -3.76
N GLY A 207 6.14 -2.45 -4.44
CA GLY A 207 6.63 -3.67 -3.79
C GLY A 207 5.59 -4.37 -2.91
N SER A 208 4.34 -3.88 -2.85
CA SER A 208 3.33 -4.34 -1.88
C SER A 208 1.95 -4.52 -2.53
N VAL A 209 1.43 -5.75 -2.44
CA VAL A 209 0.08 -6.10 -2.93
C VAL A 209 -1.00 -5.37 -2.13
N PHE A 210 -0.78 -5.19 -0.83
CA PHE A 210 -1.72 -4.54 0.06
C PHE A 210 -1.88 -3.06 -0.28
N ALA A 211 -0.77 -2.39 -0.58
CA ALA A 211 -0.76 -1.00 -1.02
C ALA A 211 -1.54 -0.81 -2.34
N ALA A 212 -1.37 -1.74 -3.28
CA ALA A 212 -2.09 -1.70 -4.55
C ALA A 212 -3.60 -1.96 -4.36
N ILE A 213 -3.96 -2.95 -3.54
CA ILE A 213 -5.35 -3.25 -3.20
C ILE A 213 -6.04 -2.04 -2.55
N GLU A 214 -5.40 -1.42 -1.55
CA GLU A 214 -5.89 -0.18 -0.92
C GLU A 214 -6.14 0.90 -1.97
N LEU A 215 -5.17 1.16 -2.86
CA LEU A 215 -5.27 2.17 -3.92
C LEU A 215 -6.49 1.96 -4.83
N PHE A 216 -6.70 0.73 -5.33
CA PHE A 216 -7.80 0.42 -6.25
C PHE A 216 -9.16 0.25 -5.55
N ASN A 217 -9.23 0.38 -4.23
CA ASN A 217 -10.47 0.42 -3.45
C ASN A 217 -10.75 1.81 -2.86
N THR A 218 -10.04 2.84 -3.34
CA THR A 218 -10.24 4.23 -2.88
C THR A 218 -11.50 4.88 -3.45
N ASN A 219 -12.04 4.38 -4.56
CA ASN A 219 -13.09 5.03 -5.36
C ASN A 219 -12.74 6.47 -5.77
N LEU A 220 -11.45 6.74 -6.01
CA LEU A 220 -10.93 8.06 -6.32
C LEU A 220 -11.64 8.68 -7.53
N PHE A 221 -12.27 9.84 -7.32
CA PHE A 221 -13.06 10.59 -8.31
C PHE A 221 -14.11 9.75 -9.07
N GLY A 222 -14.54 8.61 -8.51
CA GLY A 222 -15.46 7.69 -9.19
C GLY A 222 -14.87 6.99 -10.42
N LEU A 223 -13.55 6.99 -10.59
CA LEU A 223 -12.90 6.33 -11.71
C LEU A 223 -13.04 4.81 -11.57
N GLU A 224 -13.49 4.14 -12.63
CA GLU A 224 -13.73 2.69 -12.59
C GLU A 224 -12.47 1.88 -12.30
N VAL A 225 -11.30 2.38 -12.72
CA VAL A 225 -10.02 1.77 -12.37
C VAL A 225 -9.78 1.80 -10.86
N MET A 226 -10.17 2.85 -10.14
CA MET A 226 -10.01 2.96 -8.68
C MET A 226 -11.21 2.40 -7.89
N SER A 227 -12.12 1.69 -8.57
CA SER A 227 -13.35 1.11 -8.02
C SER A 227 -13.39 -0.41 -8.21
N MET A 228 -12.38 -1.10 -7.66
CA MET A 228 -12.31 -2.56 -7.63
C MET A 228 -13.48 -3.17 -6.84
N GLY A 229 -13.92 -2.49 -5.78
CA GLY A 229 -15.13 -2.85 -5.04
C GLY A 229 -15.00 -4.06 -4.13
N LEU A 230 -13.80 -4.28 -3.57
CA LEU A 230 -13.60 -5.30 -2.56
C LEU A 230 -14.33 -4.93 -1.26
N PRO A 231 -15.07 -5.88 -0.66
CA PRO A 231 -15.68 -5.70 0.64
C PRO A 231 -14.63 -5.37 1.72
N GLU A 232 -15.04 -4.60 2.72
CA GLU A 232 -14.15 -4.15 3.80
C GLU A 232 -13.58 -5.33 4.58
N ARG A 233 -14.35 -6.42 4.72
CA ARG A 233 -13.89 -7.68 5.31
C ARG A 233 -12.66 -8.26 4.60
N GLN A 234 -12.63 -8.23 3.27
CA GLN A 234 -11.50 -8.77 2.50
C GLN A 234 -10.27 -7.86 2.61
N LEU A 235 -10.48 -6.54 2.63
CA LEU A 235 -9.41 -5.57 2.86
C LEU A 235 -8.77 -5.77 4.25
N LYS A 236 -9.58 -6.00 5.28
CA LYS A 236 -9.10 -6.24 6.65
C LYS A 236 -8.43 -7.59 6.84
N LYS A 237 -8.93 -8.65 6.20
CA LYS A 237 -8.22 -9.93 6.18
C LYS A 237 -6.81 -9.76 5.61
N SER A 238 -6.69 -8.96 4.55
CA SER A 238 -5.41 -8.65 3.93
C SER A 238 -4.47 -7.86 4.87
N ALA A 239 -5.02 -6.98 5.74
CA ALA A 239 -4.23 -6.22 6.72
C ALA A 239 -3.49 -7.11 7.75
N VAL A 240 -4.08 -8.25 8.15
CA VAL A 240 -3.43 -9.21 9.06
C VAL A 240 -2.31 -9.95 8.37
N GLU A 241 -2.53 -10.43 7.14
CA GLU A 241 -1.49 -11.13 6.36
C GLU A 241 -0.30 -10.20 6.05
N ARG A 242 -0.56 -8.90 5.86
CA ARG A 242 0.46 -7.87 5.70
C ARG A 242 1.38 -7.75 6.91
N LEU A 243 0.87 -7.85 8.14
CA LEU A 243 1.70 -7.76 9.35
C LEU A 243 2.82 -8.80 9.30
N TYR A 244 2.47 -10.05 8.97
CA TYR A 244 3.45 -11.13 8.89
C TYR A 244 4.40 -10.95 7.71
N SER A 245 3.87 -10.66 6.52
CA SER A 245 4.68 -10.56 5.30
C SER A 245 5.63 -9.37 5.31
N ASN A 246 5.13 -8.17 5.61
CA ASN A 246 5.91 -6.94 5.46
C ASN A 246 6.68 -6.58 6.74
N ILE A 247 6.10 -6.74 7.94
CA ILE A 247 6.85 -6.36 9.15
C ILE A 247 7.91 -7.40 9.47
N LEU A 248 7.54 -8.68 9.54
CA LEU A 248 8.47 -9.71 10.05
C LEU A 248 9.51 -10.16 9.02
N PHE A 249 9.13 -10.26 7.74
CA PHE A 249 10.03 -10.78 6.70
C PHE A 249 10.75 -9.70 5.88
N GLU A 250 10.32 -8.44 5.95
CA GLU A 250 10.92 -7.35 5.17
C GLU A 250 11.50 -6.28 6.11
N ASN A 251 10.65 -5.54 6.83
CA ASN A 251 11.07 -4.32 7.53
C ASN A 251 11.91 -4.59 8.77
N LEU A 252 11.56 -5.60 9.58
CA LEU A 252 12.34 -5.95 10.77
C LEU A 252 13.76 -6.43 10.42
N PRO A 253 13.96 -7.37 9.47
CA PRO A 253 15.29 -7.72 8.99
C PRO A 253 16.07 -6.53 8.40
N GLN A 254 15.41 -5.63 7.65
CA GLN A 254 16.08 -4.46 7.09
C GLN A 254 16.55 -3.49 8.16
N ILE A 255 15.73 -3.18 9.17
CA ILE A 255 16.12 -2.35 10.31
C ILE A 255 17.35 -2.95 11.02
N LEU A 256 17.40 -4.28 11.18
CA LEU A 256 18.55 -4.94 11.76
C LEU A 256 19.80 -4.72 10.90
N ILE A 257 19.72 -4.92 9.57
CA ILE A 257 20.87 -4.69 8.66
C ILE A 257 21.32 -3.23 8.69
N GLN A 258 20.38 -2.28 8.64
CA GLN A 258 20.65 -0.84 8.73
C GLN A 258 21.35 -0.49 10.06
N PHE A 259 20.95 -1.14 11.17
CA PHE A 259 21.57 -0.98 12.48
C PHE A 259 22.97 -1.56 12.53
N PHE A 260 23.15 -2.79 12.04
CA PHE A 260 24.46 -3.43 11.95
C PHE A 260 25.43 -2.59 11.09
N TYR A 261 24.98 -2.10 9.94
CA TYR A 261 25.77 -1.21 9.09
C TYR A 261 26.17 0.07 9.82
N SER A 262 25.21 0.75 10.45
CA SER A 262 25.48 2.02 11.16
C SER A 262 26.42 1.83 12.35
N TYR A 263 26.22 0.77 13.14
CA TYR A 263 26.99 0.56 14.36
C TYR A 263 28.41 0.06 14.09
N PHE A 264 28.57 -0.94 13.20
CA PHE A 264 29.88 -1.56 12.98
C PHE A 264 30.65 -0.89 11.85
N TYR A 265 29.98 -0.55 10.75
CA TYR A 265 30.66 -0.11 9.54
C TYR A 265 30.99 1.39 9.58
N SER A 266 30.02 2.23 9.97
CA SER A 266 30.22 3.69 10.05
C SER A 266 31.27 4.09 11.09
N ASN A 267 31.33 3.37 12.22
CA ASN A 267 32.28 3.64 13.29
C ASN A 267 33.70 3.16 12.95
N ALA A 268 33.83 2.10 12.15
CA ALA A 268 35.13 1.53 11.80
C ALA A 268 35.80 2.23 10.60
N PHE A 269 35.03 2.70 9.61
CA PHE A 269 35.59 3.09 8.31
C PHE A 269 35.42 4.57 7.92
N ASP A 270 34.40 5.29 8.42
CA ASP A 270 34.04 6.63 7.91
C ASP A 270 34.04 7.74 8.98
N GLY A 271 34.82 7.54 10.05
CA GLY A 271 34.99 8.54 11.11
C GLY A 271 33.70 8.87 11.87
N GLY A 272 32.74 7.94 11.92
CA GLY A 272 31.51 8.06 12.73
C GLY A 272 30.39 8.92 12.12
N LYS A 273 30.49 9.33 10.84
CA LYS A 273 29.39 10.05 10.18
C LYS A 273 28.38 9.07 9.61
N ILE A 274 27.15 9.11 10.13
CA ILE A 274 26.05 8.31 9.62
C ILE A 274 25.64 8.82 8.24
N ASP A 275 25.57 7.90 7.27
CA ASP A 275 25.15 8.17 5.91
C ASP A 275 23.65 8.57 5.88
N ARG A 276 23.34 9.65 5.14
CA ARG A 276 21.96 10.15 4.99
C ARG A 276 21.02 9.09 4.41
N VAL A 277 21.52 8.25 3.50
CA VAL A 277 20.73 7.16 2.89
C VAL A 277 20.20 6.22 3.97
N VAL A 278 21.03 5.91 4.97
CA VAL A 278 20.66 5.01 6.06
C VAL A 278 19.63 5.65 6.98
N ILE A 279 19.76 6.94 7.27
CA ILE A 279 18.77 7.69 8.05
C ILE A 279 17.39 7.64 7.37
N TYR A 280 17.36 7.80 6.05
CA TYR A 280 16.09 7.74 5.30
C TYR A 280 15.48 6.35 5.30
N ALA A 281 16.27 5.30 5.11
CA ALA A 281 15.79 3.92 5.15
C ALA A 281 15.30 3.53 6.56
N PHE A 282 15.96 3.98 7.62
CA PHE A 282 15.45 3.82 8.98
C PHE A 282 14.12 4.53 9.20
N ALA A 283 14.02 5.78 8.75
CA ALA A 283 12.81 6.58 8.93
C ALA A 283 11.62 5.94 8.19
N SER A 284 11.82 5.45 6.96
CA SER A 284 10.76 4.78 6.20
C SER A 284 10.31 3.49 6.87
N SER A 285 11.24 2.64 7.31
CA SER A 285 10.90 1.35 7.94
C SER A 285 10.17 1.54 9.28
N ILE A 286 10.51 2.58 10.05
CA ILE A 286 9.77 2.93 11.27
C ILE A 286 8.34 3.38 10.91
N VAL A 287 8.20 4.27 9.93
CA VAL A 287 6.90 4.78 9.50
C VAL A 287 6.01 3.64 8.98
N SER A 288 6.55 2.74 8.18
CA SER A 288 5.79 1.61 7.64
C SER A 288 5.35 0.61 8.71
N ILE A 289 6.18 0.36 9.73
CA ILE A 289 5.79 -0.44 10.90
C ILE A 289 4.65 0.23 11.66
N VAL A 290 4.75 1.53 11.94
CA VAL A 290 3.70 2.29 12.65
C VAL A 290 2.39 2.25 11.88
N ILE A 291 2.42 2.45 10.56
CA ILE A 291 1.23 2.37 9.71
C ILE A 291 0.60 0.98 9.76
N ALA A 292 1.41 -0.07 9.62
CA ALA A 292 0.89 -1.43 9.66
C ALA A 292 0.26 -1.79 11.02
N LEU A 293 0.79 -1.24 12.13
CA LEU A 293 0.18 -1.38 13.46
C LEU A 293 -1.14 -0.60 13.59
N ILE A 294 -1.20 0.64 13.08
CA ILE A 294 -2.43 1.45 13.06
C ILE A 294 -3.53 0.72 12.27
N ASP A 295 -3.20 0.21 11.09
CA ASP A 295 -4.15 -0.51 10.28
C ASP A 295 -4.60 -1.83 10.91
N LEU A 296 -3.70 -2.52 11.63
CA LEU A 296 -4.07 -3.72 12.39
C LEU A 296 -5.05 -3.35 13.51
N TRP A 297 -4.76 -2.30 14.26
CA TRP A 297 -5.59 -1.85 15.37
C TRP A 297 -6.99 -1.45 14.90
N THR A 298 -7.09 -0.65 13.83
CA THR A 298 -8.37 -0.27 13.23
C THR A 298 -9.12 -1.47 12.63
N SER A 299 -8.41 -2.49 12.15
CA SER A 299 -9.02 -3.74 11.68
C SER A 299 -9.61 -4.55 12.84
N LEU A 300 -8.90 -4.66 13.96
CA LEU A 300 -9.36 -5.35 15.17
C LEU A 300 -10.55 -4.63 15.81
N GLU A 301 -10.50 -3.31 15.92
CA GLU A 301 -11.58 -2.50 16.47
C GLU A 301 -12.90 -2.71 15.72
N LEU A 302 -12.87 -2.75 14.38
CA LEU A 302 -14.09 -3.00 13.61
C LEU A 302 -14.59 -4.45 13.75
N ILE A 303 -13.69 -5.43 13.80
CA ILE A 303 -14.11 -6.82 14.03
C ILE A 303 -14.80 -6.94 15.39
N GLN A 304 -14.26 -6.26 16.41
CA GLN A 304 -14.87 -6.20 17.72
C GLN A 304 -16.21 -5.46 17.70
N SER A 305 -16.31 -4.31 17.04
CA SER A 305 -17.56 -3.55 16.95
C SER A 305 -18.67 -4.34 16.24
N MET A 306 -18.32 -5.09 15.18
CA MET A 306 -19.28 -5.99 14.53
C MET A 306 -19.75 -7.10 15.46
N LYS A 307 -18.87 -7.64 16.32
CA LYS A 307 -19.24 -8.66 17.31
C LYS A 307 -20.17 -8.09 18.38
N GLU A 308 -19.87 -6.90 18.90
CA GLU A 308 -20.65 -6.22 19.93
C GLU A 308 -22.03 -5.76 19.44
N ASP A 309 -22.12 -5.15 18.26
CA ASP A 309 -23.39 -4.75 17.65
C ASP A 309 -24.29 -5.99 17.45
N ASN A 310 -23.71 -7.12 17.01
CA ASN A 310 -24.47 -8.37 16.96
C ASN A 310 -24.94 -8.77 18.36
N ILE A 311 -24.08 -8.81 19.38
CA ILE A 311 -24.52 -9.18 20.74
C ILE A 311 -25.64 -8.25 21.27
N PHE A 312 -25.61 -6.95 20.95
CA PHE A 312 -26.58 -5.97 21.47
C PHE A 312 -27.98 -6.10 20.84
N PHE A 313 -28.08 -6.36 19.54
CA PHE A 313 -29.37 -6.63 18.89
C PHE A 313 -29.88 -8.06 19.18
N GLY A 314 -29.01 -8.90 19.73
CA GLY A 314 -29.31 -10.23 20.22
C GLY A 314 -29.82 -10.27 21.62
N LYS A 315 -31.13 -10.08 21.79
CA LYS A 315 -31.80 -10.47 23.02
C LYS A 315 -31.69 -11.99 23.22
N GLY A 316 -30.62 -12.46 23.85
CA GLY A 316 -30.47 -13.85 24.25
C GLY A 316 -29.03 -14.34 24.30
N ALA A 317 -28.29 -13.92 25.33
CA ALA A 317 -27.00 -14.52 25.73
C ALA A 317 -27.13 -15.98 26.26
N THR A 318 -28.22 -16.69 25.93
CA THR A 318 -28.55 -18.01 26.49
C THR A 318 -28.71 -19.11 25.44
N SER A 319 -28.64 -18.82 24.15
CA SER A 319 -28.53 -19.86 23.12
C SER A 319 -27.08 -19.96 22.67
N GLY A 320 -26.53 -21.17 22.78
CA GLY A 320 -25.14 -21.48 22.46
C GLY A 320 -24.67 -20.85 21.15
N GLU A 321 -23.39 -20.48 21.14
CA GLU A 321 -22.62 -19.83 20.09
C GLU A 321 -22.98 -20.27 18.67
N ASN A 322 -24.08 -19.74 18.11
CA ASN A 322 -24.31 -19.89 16.68
C ASN A 322 -23.34 -18.94 15.98
N PRO A 323 -22.42 -19.46 15.13
CA PRO A 323 -21.45 -18.63 14.44
C PRO A 323 -22.18 -17.58 13.59
N LEU A 324 -21.59 -16.39 13.45
CA LEU A 324 -22.10 -15.35 12.57
C LEU A 324 -22.38 -15.95 11.19
N THR A 325 -23.64 -15.92 10.75
CA THR A 325 -24.04 -16.41 9.44
C THR A 325 -24.14 -15.24 8.46
N ASN A 326 -23.34 -15.30 7.40
CA ASN A 326 -23.32 -14.28 6.35
C ASN A 326 -24.44 -14.60 5.36
N LYS A 327 -25.34 -13.65 5.13
CA LYS A 327 -26.49 -13.84 4.24
C LYS A 327 -26.42 -12.81 3.12
N THR A 328 -26.10 -13.27 1.92
CA THR A 328 -25.95 -12.40 0.74
C THR A 328 -27.23 -12.37 -0.08
N PHE A 329 -27.62 -11.17 -0.49
CA PHE A 329 -28.81 -10.87 -1.26
C PHE A 329 -28.44 -10.02 -2.48
N PHE A 330 -29.23 -10.18 -3.53
CA PHE A 330 -29.12 -9.36 -4.74
C PHE A 330 -30.51 -8.98 -5.24
N PHE A 331 -30.66 -7.74 -5.64
CA PHE A 331 -31.86 -7.27 -6.31
C PHE A 331 -31.49 -6.18 -7.33
N PHE A 332 -32.36 -5.98 -8.30
CA PHE A 332 -32.22 -4.95 -9.32
C PHE A 332 -33.24 -3.86 -9.04
N ILE A 333 -32.78 -2.62 -9.11
CA ILE A 333 -33.65 -1.45 -9.07
C ILE A 333 -33.66 -0.86 -10.46
N GLU A 334 -34.81 -0.88 -11.11
CA GLU A 334 -35.05 -0.35 -12.44
C GLU A 334 -35.96 0.87 -12.35
N ASP A 335 -35.41 2.00 -12.77
CA ASP A 335 -36.08 3.30 -12.74
C ASP A 335 -35.30 4.28 -13.64
N GLU A 336 -36.00 5.13 -14.39
CA GLU A 336 -35.37 6.08 -15.32
C GLU A 336 -34.51 7.13 -14.59
N GLU A 337 -34.95 7.61 -13.42
CA GLU A 337 -34.20 8.54 -12.58
C GLU A 337 -32.94 7.87 -12.02
N ILE A 338 -33.02 6.59 -11.66
CA ILE A 338 -31.86 5.80 -11.22
C ILE A 338 -30.86 5.61 -12.35
N VAL A 339 -31.32 5.37 -13.58
CA VAL A 339 -30.44 5.25 -14.75
C VAL A 339 -29.68 6.56 -14.99
N GLU A 340 -30.35 7.72 -14.85
CA GLU A 340 -29.72 9.04 -14.96
C GLU A 340 -28.71 9.28 -13.82
N LYS A 341 -29.05 8.87 -12.59
CA LYS A 341 -28.25 9.12 -11.38
C LYS A 341 -27.28 8.00 -10.99
N LYS A 342 -27.19 6.92 -11.77
CA LYS A 342 -26.43 5.71 -11.41
C LYS A 342 -24.97 5.97 -11.00
N HIS A 343 -24.30 6.93 -11.64
CA HIS A 343 -22.91 7.28 -11.32
C HIS A 343 -22.76 7.90 -9.93
N MET A 344 -23.71 8.73 -9.53
CA MET A 344 -23.74 9.35 -8.20
C MET A 344 -24.13 8.32 -7.13
N LEU A 345 -25.10 7.45 -7.42
CA LEU A 345 -25.56 6.41 -6.49
C LEU A 345 -24.44 5.40 -6.16
N ARG A 346 -23.58 5.08 -7.13
CA ARG A 346 -22.37 4.27 -6.94
C ARG A 346 -21.37 4.85 -5.92
N GLN A 347 -21.51 6.12 -5.55
CA GLN A 347 -20.62 6.82 -4.62
C GLN A 347 -21.31 7.20 -3.30
N LYS A 348 -22.59 6.81 -3.12
CA LYS A 348 -23.44 7.14 -1.97
C LYS A 348 -24.07 5.88 -1.40
N HIS A 349 -23.29 5.09 -0.69
CA HIS A 349 -23.68 3.80 -0.14
C HIS A 349 -24.45 3.90 1.19
N TRP A 350 -24.19 4.92 2.01
CA TRP A 350 -24.72 5.02 3.38
C TRP A 350 -26.24 5.15 3.42
N GLY A 351 -26.82 6.02 2.58
CA GLY A 351 -28.28 6.18 2.54
C GLY A 351 -29.02 4.89 2.15
N LEU A 352 -28.44 4.12 1.22
CA LEU A 352 -28.96 2.81 0.83
C LEU A 352 -28.81 1.78 1.96
N ARG A 353 -27.67 1.80 2.65
CA ARG A 353 -27.39 0.94 3.80
C ARG A 353 -28.35 1.19 4.97
N GLU A 354 -28.68 2.45 5.23
CA GLU A 354 -29.65 2.87 6.24
C GLU A 354 -31.06 2.39 5.87
N ALA A 355 -31.49 2.61 4.63
CA ALA A 355 -32.80 2.14 4.15
C ALA A 355 -32.93 0.61 4.20
N LEU A 356 -31.86 -0.13 3.87
CA LEU A 356 -31.81 -1.59 4.04
C LEU A 356 -31.86 -1.98 5.52
N GLY A 357 -31.14 -1.28 6.40
CA GLY A 357 -31.15 -1.51 7.84
C GLY A 357 -32.54 -1.37 8.44
N GLU A 358 -33.22 -0.27 8.12
CA GLU A 358 -34.61 -0.02 8.53
C GLU A 358 -35.57 -1.10 8.02
N SER A 359 -35.45 -1.48 6.73
CA SER A 359 -36.33 -2.48 6.11
C SER A 359 -36.14 -3.89 6.68
N LEU A 360 -34.91 -4.23 7.05
CA LEU A 360 -34.58 -5.53 7.61
C LEU A 360 -34.66 -5.55 9.14
N GLU A 361 -34.93 -4.40 9.76
CA GLU A 361 -34.85 -4.16 11.21
C GLU A 361 -33.50 -4.63 11.80
N VAL A 362 -32.41 -4.31 11.09
CA VAL A 362 -31.04 -4.58 11.53
C VAL A 362 -30.24 -3.28 11.54
N HIS A 363 -29.20 -3.22 12.35
CA HIS A 363 -28.34 -2.04 12.39
C HIS A 363 -27.62 -1.84 11.05
N PRO A 364 -27.57 -0.62 10.46
CA PRO A 364 -26.93 -0.40 9.16
C PRO A 364 -25.47 -0.86 9.07
N ARG A 365 -24.73 -0.87 10.20
CA ARG A 365 -23.33 -1.35 10.24
C ARG A 365 -23.19 -2.85 10.01
N THR A 366 -24.23 -3.65 10.24
CA THR A 366 -24.21 -5.11 10.00
C THR A 366 -24.48 -5.46 8.54
N ILE A 367 -24.80 -4.47 7.71
CA ILE A 367 -25.02 -4.65 6.27
C ILE A 367 -23.73 -4.26 5.57
N GLU A 368 -23.16 -5.10 4.72
CA GLU A 368 -22.05 -4.77 3.83
C GLU A 368 -22.54 -4.73 2.40
N LEU A 369 -22.62 -3.52 1.83
CA LEU A 369 -22.97 -3.33 0.44
C LEU A 369 -21.81 -3.77 -0.45
N THR A 370 -22.09 -4.61 -1.43
CA THR A 370 -21.15 -4.80 -2.54
C THR A 370 -21.19 -3.57 -3.45
N GLN A 371 -20.13 -3.34 -4.21
CA GLN A 371 -20.10 -2.21 -5.14
C GLN A 371 -21.29 -2.33 -6.11
N LEU A 372 -22.10 -1.27 -6.19
CA LEU A 372 -23.27 -1.22 -7.04
C LEU A 372 -22.87 -1.39 -8.50
N VAL A 373 -23.49 -2.36 -9.19
CA VAL A 373 -23.18 -2.70 -10.59
C VAL A 373 -24.23 -2.05 -11.49
N PRO A 374 -23.85 -1.15 -12.40
CA PRO A 374 -24.79 -0.58 -13.34
C PRO A 374 -25.31 -1.66 -14.29
N SER A 375 -26.62 -1.70 -14.49
CA SER A 375 -27.31 -2.49 -15.51
C SER A 375 -27.79 -1.57 -16.64
N THR A 376 -28.24 -2.14 -17.76
CA THR A 376 -28.88 -1.38 -18.85
C THR A 376 -30.15 -0.68 -18.39
N GLU A 377 -30.91 -1.36 -17.52
CA GLU A 377 -32.25 -0.92 -17.08
C GLU A 377 -32.24 -0.29 -15.68
N GLY A 378 -31.07 -0.21 -15.02
CA GLY A 378 -30.98 0.34 -13.68
C GLY A 378 -29.70 -0.02 -12.93
N LEU A 379 -29.84 -0.42 -11.66
CA LEU A 379 -28.74 -0.69 -10.75
C LEU A 379 -28.93 -2.03 -10.04
N LYS A 380 -27.93 -2.91 -10.15
CA LYS A 380 -27.87 -4.15 -9.37
C LYS A 380 -27.25 -3.84 -8.02
N VAL A 381 -28.03 -4.07 -6.96
CA VAL A 381 -27.62 -3.93 -5.57
C VAL A 381 -27.32 -5.31 -5.01
N GLY A 382 -26.09 -5.55 -4.60
CA GLY A 382 -25.71 -6.71 -3.79
C GLY A 382 -25.36 -6.27 -2.38
N PHE A 383 -25.75 -7.08 -1.40
CA PHE A 383 -25.39 -6.80 -0.01
C PHE A 383 -25.33 -8.08 0.82
N THR A 384 -24.52 -8.06 1.86
CA THR A 384 -24.41 -9.15 2.83
C THR A 384 -24.83 -8.65 4.20
N VAL A 385 -25.72 -9.37 4.86
CA VAL A 385 -26.14 -9.08 6.23
C VAL A 385 -25.42 -10.02 7.18
N PHE A 386 -24.75 -9.42 8.17
CA PHE A 386 -24.08 -10.10 9.26
C PHE A 386 -24.99 -10.11 10.48
N THR A 387 -25.80 -11.15 10.62
CA THR A 387 -26.70 -11.28 11.77
C THR A 387 -26.90 -12.75 12.15
N ASN A 388 -26.97 -13.02 13.44
CA ASN A 388 -27.34 -14.31 14.02
C ASN A 388 -28.80 -14.36 14.50
N PHE A 389 -29.54 -13.24 14.51
CA PHE A 389 -30.91 -13.21 15.04
C PHE A 389 -31.97 -13.50 13.99
N LYS A 390 -31.75 -13.03 12.77
CA LYS A 390 -32.68 -13.28 11.67
C LYS A 390 -32.17 -14.37 10.76
N THR A 391 -33.04 -15.33 10.44
CA THR A 391 -32.77 -16.34 9.41
C THR A 391 -32.76 -15.72 8.01
N LYS A 392 -32.23 -16.43 7.01
CA LYS A 392 -32.27 -15.95 5.62
C LYS A 392 -33.71 -15.73 5.14
N ASN A 393 -34.64 -16.58 5.57
CA ASN A 393 -36.05 -16.49 5.21
C ASN A 393 -36.72 -15.28 5.86
N GLU A 394 -36.47 -15.02 7.14
CA GLU A 394 -37.01 -13.83 7.82
C GLU A 394 -36.51 -12.53 7.19
N LEU A 395 -35.21 -12.44 6.87
CA LEU A 395 -34.67 -11.28 6.15
C LEU A 395 -35.28 -11.13 4.75
N THR A 396 -35.51 -12.25 4.06
CA THR A 396 -36.16 -12.25 2.74
C THR A 396 -37.59 -11.72 2.83
N LEU A 397 -38.37 -12.22 3.79
CA LEU A 397 -39.76 -11.80 4.01
C LEU A 397 -39.84 -10.32 4.41
N ALA A 398 -38.99 -9.85 5.32
CA ALA A 398 -38.93 -8.45 5.71
C ALA A 398 -38.59 -7.53 4.52
N LEU A 399 -37.64 -7.96 3.67
CA LEU A 399 -37.28 -7.21 2.47
C LEU A 399 -38.44 -7.15 1.47
N LEU A 400 -39.11 -8.28 1.23
CA LEU A 400 -40.28 -8.35 0.34
C LEU A 400 -41.43 -7.49 0.87
N ASP A 401 -41.74 -7.55 2.16
CA ASP A 401 -42.78 -6.72 2.79
C ASP A 401 -42.46 -5.21 2.66
N SER A 402 -41.19 -4.83 2.85
CA SER A 402 -40.75 -3.44 2.66
C SER A 402 -40.85 -2.97 1.20
N PHE A 403 -40.65 -3.86 0.23
CA PHE A 403 -40.88 -3.55 -1.19
C PHE A 403 -42.37 -3.45 -1.52
N VAL A 404 -43.21 -4.38 -1.03
CA VAL A 404 -44.66 -4.40 -1.29
C VAL A 404 -45.34 -3.17 -0.68
N SER A 405 -44.96 -2.79 0.54
CA SER A 405 -45.50 -1.62 1.23
C SER A 405 -44.97 -0.28 0.69
N GLY A 406 -43.97 -0.30 -0.19
CA GLY A 406 -43.27 0.90 -0.65
C GLY A 406 -42.42 1.59 0.42
N ALA A 407 -42.28 0.99 1.60
CA ALA A 407 -41.48 1.52 2.70
C ALA A 407 -40.00 1.67 2.31
N PHE A 408 -39.45 0.69 1.59
CA PHE A 408 -38.07 0.74 1.11
C PHE A 408 -37.83 1.96 0.22
N CYS A 409 -38.66 2.15 -0.81
CA CYS A 409 -38.53 3.27 -1.75
C CYS A 409 -38.63 4.62 -1.02
N LYS A 410 -39.58 4.74 -0.09
CA LYS A 410 -39.73 5.93 0.74
C LYS A 410 -38.49 6.19 1.61
N ASN A 411 -37.91 5.16 2.21
CA ASN A 411 -36.72 5.28 3.06
C ASN A 411 -35.48 5.63 2.23
N VAL A 412 -35.32 5.00 1.06
CA VAL A 412 -34.25 5.34 0.10
C VAL A 412 -34.36 6.80 -0.33
N MET A 413 -35.55 7.26 -0.74
CA MET A 413 -35.74 8.65 -1.16
C MET A 413 -35.51 9.64 -0.01
N ASN A 414 -36.01 9.35 1.19
CA ASN A 414 -35.79 10.18 2.37
C ASN A 414 -34.29 10.28 2.71
N ASN A 415 -33.56 9.16 2.68
CA ASN A 415 -32.16 9.14 3.08
C ASN A 415 -31.24 9.69 1.98
N ILE A 416 -31.55 9.48 0.70
CA ILE A 416 -30.84 10.13 -0.42
C ILE A 416 -31.09 11.64 -0.41
N GLN A 417 -32.33 12.10 -0.20
CA GLN A 417 -32.64 13.53 -0.13
C GLN A 417 -31.98 14.22 1.07
N LYS A 418 -31.95 13.58 2.24
CA LYS A 418 -31.17 14.07 3.39
C LYS A 418 -29.70 14.30 3.02
N VAL A 419 -29.08 13.36 2.30
CA VAL A 419 -27.69 13.48 1.87
C VAL A 419 -27.49 14.61 0.85
N VAL A 420 -28.44 14.82 -0.07
CA VAL A 420 -28.38 15.90 -1.07
C VAL A 420 -28.57 17.28 -0.42
N LEU A 421 -29.46 17.40 0.57
CA LEU A 421 -29.76 18.66 1.25
C LEU A 421 -28.63 19.13 2.19
N ILE A 422 -27.78 18.22 2.67
CA ILE A 422 -26.64 18.57 3.53
C ILE A 422 -25.45 19.12 2.71
N GLY A 423 -25.31 18.74 1.43
CA GLY A 423 -24.24 19.23 0.54
C GLY A 423 -24.61 20.47 -0.30
N GLY A 424 -25.90 20.77 -0.45
CA GLY A 424 -26.39 21.89 -1.26
C GLY A 424 -26.84 23.06 -0.40
N GLY A 425 -26.02 24.11 -0.33
CA GLY A 425 -26.43 25.41 0.20
C GLY A 425 -27.66 25.95 -0.54
N GLY A 426 -28.83 25.79 0.08
CA GLY A 426 -30.05 26.56 -0.10
C GLY A 426 -30.52 26.85 -1.52
N LYS A 427 -31.39 26.00 -2.07
CA LYS A 427 -32.57 26.46 -2.81
C LYS A 427 -33.77 25.56 -2.52
N LYS A 428 -34.80 26.18 -1.92
CA LYS A 428 -36.16 25.66 -1.76
C LYS A 428 -36.69 25.16 -3.12
N LYS A 429 -37.34 24.00 -3.17
CA LYS A 429 -38.27 23.73 -4.27
C LYS A 429 -39.47 22.88 -3.89
N GLU A 430 -40.55 23.23 -4.59
CA GLU A 430 -41.94 22.82 -4.50
C GLU A 430 -42.16 21.34 -4.82
N ARG A 431 -43.21 20.81 -4.19
CA ARG A 431 -43.76 19.48 -4.36
C ARG A 431 -44.57 19.43 -5.65
N ILE A 432 -44.27 18.48 -6.54
CA ILE A 432 -45.06 18.16 -7.72
C ILE A 432 -45.59 16.74 -7.53
N GLU A 433 -46.90 16.54 -7.71
CA GLU A 433 -47.62 15.27 -7.62
C GLU A 433 -48.21 14.90 -9.01
N SER A 434 -48.05 13.65 -9.46
CA SER A 434 -48.81 12.99 -10.56
C SER A 434 -48.42 11.49 -10.56
N HIS A 435 -49.26 10.46 -10.37
CA HIS A 435 -50.46 9.88 -11.03
C HIS A 435 -50.21 8.91 -12.22
N ASN A 436 -50.54 7.62 -11.95
CA ASN A 436 -51.00 6.47 -12.77
C ASN A 436 -50.01 5.63 -13.61
N ALA A 437 -50.04 4.29 -13.42
CA ALA A 437 -49.41 3.28 -14.28
C ALA A 437 -50.30 2.04 -14.55
N TYR A 438 -50.18 1.47 -15.76
CA TYR A 438 -50.85 0.26 -16.29
C TYR A 438 -49.88 -0.94 -16.38
N VAL A 439 -50.41 -2.17 -16.38
CA VAL A 439 -49.65 -3.45 -16.43
C VAL A 439 -49.67 -4.07 -17.83
N TYR A 440 -48.52 -4.57 -18.30
CA TYR A 440 -48.39 -5.47 -19.47
C TYR A 440 -47.68 -6.76 -19.07
N LYS A 441 -48.12 -7.89 -19.63
CA LYS A 441 -47.59 -9.24 -19.39
C LYS A 441 -46.89 -9.74 -20.65
N ASN A 442 -45.73 -10.39 -20.50
CA ASN A 442 -45.23 -11.30 -21.53
C ASN A 442 -44.41 -12.45 -20.92
N ASP A 443 -44.65 -13.63 -21.46
CA ASP A 443 -44.14 -14.93 -21.00
C ASP A 443 -42.72 -15.18 -21.53
N TYR A 444 -41.79 -15.66 -20.69
CA TYR A 444 -40.79 -16.70 -21.03
C TYR A 444 -40.10 -17.23 -19.75
N GLN A 445 -39.82 -18.54 -19.74
CA GLN A 445 -39.35 -19.35 -18.61
C GLN A 445 -37.90 -19.07 -18.20
N ILE A 446 -37.70 -18.66 -16.94
CA ILE A 446 -36.50 -18.91 -16.12
C ILE A 446 -37.02 -19.31 -14.73
N CYS A 447 -36.55 -20.44 -14.18
CA CYS A 447 -36.95 -20.93 -12.86
C CYS A 447 -36.30 -20.10 -11.74
N GLY A 448 -36.85 -18.90 -11.50
CA GLY A 448 -36.66 -18.09 -10.31
C GLY A 448 -37.99 -17.41 -10.00
N LEU A 449 -38.33 -17.23 -8.72
CA LEU A 449 -39.52 -16.46 -8.36
C LEU A 449 -39.22 -14.98 -8.64
N PHE A 450 -39.70 -14.48 -9.78
CA PHE A 450 -39.63 -13.06 -10.11
C PHE A 450 -40.83 -12.35 -9.48
N CYS A 451 -40.61 -11.67 -8.36
CA CYS A 451 -41.55 -10.64 -7.90
C CYS A 451 -41.21 -9.35 -8.64
N VAL A 452 -42.04 -9.00 -9.63
CA VAL A 452 -42.09 -7.64 -10.17
C VAL A 452 -43.00 -6.84 -9.26
N LEU A 453 -42.42 -6.00 -8.41
CA LEU A 453 -43.19 -5.07 -7.60
C LEU A 453 -43.15 -3.71 -8.28
N ASN A 454 -44.31 -3.29 -8.78
CA ASN A 454 -44.54 -1.94 -9.29
C ASN A 454 -44.92 -1.08 -8.08
N CYS A 455 -43.97 -0.28 -7.58
CA CYS A 455 -44.24 0.72 -6.54
C CYS A 455 -44.29 2.09 -7.22
N ASP A 456 -45.46 2.44 -7.76
CA ASP A 456 -45.88 3.67 -8.48
C ASP A 456 -44.92 4.31 -9.53
N GLU A 457 -43.59 4.19 -9.41
CA GLU A 457 -42.56 4.66 -10.34
C GLU A 457 -41.33 3.71 -10.43
N ILE A 458 -41.05 2.85 -9.42
CA ILE A 458 -39.86 1.99 -9.37
C ILE A 458 -40.23 0.51 -9.60
N LYS A 459 -39.52 -0.16 -10.52
CA LYS A 459 -39.57 -1.62 -10.67
C LYS A 459 -38.43 -2.25 -9.89
N VAL A 460 -38.76 -3.07 -8.91
CA VAL A 460 -37.75 -3.86 -8.18
C VAL A 460 -37.87 -5.31 -8.60
N TRP A 461 -36.76 -5.89 -9.08
CA TRP A 461 -36.65 -7.32 -9.35
C TRP A 461 -35.79 -7.97 -8.27
N CYS A 462 -36.40 -8.80 -7.44
CA CYS A 462 -35.67 -9.57 -6.45
C CYS A 462 -35.38 -10.97 -7.02
N ILE A 463 -34.10 -11.33 -7.15
CA ILE A 463 -33.72 -12.70 -7.54
C ILE A 463 -33.39 -13.48 -6.27
N LEU A 464 -34.26 -14.41 -5.89
CA LEU A 464 -34.01 -15.35 -4.81
C LEU A 464 -33.28 -16.59 -5.36
N THR A 465 -32.10 -16.87 -4.82
CA THR A 465 -31.32 -18.07 -5.15
C THR A 465 -32.06 -19.36 -4.76
N GLU A 466 -31.93 -20.44 -5.53
CA GLU A 466 -32.63 -21.75 -5.41
C GLU A 466 -32.87 -22.28 -3.98
N GLN A 467 -31.88 -22.14 -3.08
CA GLN A 467 -32.01 -22.60 -1.68
C GLN A 467 -33.18 -21.95 -0.92
N SER A 468 -33.55 -20.72 -1.26
CA SER A 468 -34.65 -20.01 -0.61
C SER A 468 -36.03 -20.48 -1.11
N ILE A 469 -36.10 -20.97 -2.36
CA ILE A 469 -37.34 -21.40 -3.02
C ILE A 469 -37.83 -22.73 -2.44
N MET A 470 -36.93 -23.69 -2.20
CA MET A 470 -37.33 -24.98 -1.60
C MET A 470 -37.97 -24.84 -0.21
N THR A 471 -37.49 -23.90 0.61
CA THR A 471 -38.06 -23.64 1.94
C THR A 471 -39.45 -23.02 1.89
N LEU A 472 -39.76 -22.22 0.87
CA LEU A 472 -41.08 -21.61 0.69
C LEU A 472 -42.11 -22.65 0.22
N THR A 473 -41.75 -23.53 -0.71
CA THR A 473 -42.62 -24.62 -1.19
C THR A 473 -42.89 -25.74 -0.16
N GLN A 474 -42.18 -25.77 0.96
CA GLN A 474 -42.47 -26.69 2.08
C GLN A 474 -43.30 -26.04 3.20
N ALA A 475 -43.48 -24.72 3.15
CA ALA A 475 -44.24 -23.95 4.14
C ALA A 475 -45.66 -23.58 3.67
N GLU A 476 -45.96 -23.78 2.38
CA GLU A 476 -47.31 -23.88 1.82
C GLU A 476 -47.76 -25.34 1.76
#